data_AF-A0A377QA25-F1
#
_entry.id   AF-A0A377QA25-F1
#
_cell.length_a   1.000
_cell.length_b   1.000
_cell.length_c   1.000
_cell.angle_alpha   90.00
_cell.angle_beta   90.00
_cell.angle_gamma   90.00
#
_symmetry.space_group_name_H-M   'P 1'
#
loop_
_entity.id
_entity.type
_entity.pdbx_description
1 polymer ?
#
loop_
_entity_poly.entity_id
_entity_poly.type
_entity_poly.pdbx_seq_one_letter_code
_entity_poly.pdbx_strand_id
1 'polypeptide(L)'
;MRVLNRLRVFAYLGGSVGFLLACSPVQAACPTWAGVPVLQPVIPCDSLGTNQNAFNNLAWQQFITLNWAADPNAPGQPDTSVPASSFGVAGSLNPVVWESYKESSEVFRPNGAPPLPWSSKQAIPLAMRALMKSKTLKATSALGIKSLYHTSKFTGTSPAALKDIAEAGTNGAWLTAQPKMNNYVTLFEKRLNQDEYNYINQNQLYIASKQPPFATTQGLNLPDGPGTFVSYSSVGAIEIKAAWIELDDPTLWPMFKTSKAWVSYPITGGGSTPPKQVTVGLVALHIIRKTPNAQQFMWSTFEHVYNAPSKNELSAPPLPWYTYYNLSCDPATDYYKCVQNKMPVLGTDPYNAPVQVVRTTPISNTTANNIAALNTNTWATIKAANPNSVFLNYQLVNVLWPNSNTPIYPGATSPLPDGNAQPPVAQQPVANTVLETYHQDINCLSCHTGATVAGQKQTLASDYSFLFGEASNPTTQSKKSKSKLMRVKLP
;
A
#
# COMPACT_ATOMS: atom_id res chain seq x y z
N MET A 1 -10.26 4.81 91.10
CA MET A 1 -10.78 5.66 90.01
C MET A 1 -9.61 6.13 89.15
N ARG A 2 -9.85 6.24 87.84
CA ARG A 2 -8.89 6.20 86.74
C ARG A 2 -7.79 7.27 86.79
N VAL A 3 -6.55 6.82 86.57
CA VAL A 3 -5.41 7.64 86.11
C VAL A 3 -5.62 7.94 84.62
N LEU A 4 -5.72 9.21 84.24
CA LEU A 4 -5.77 9.68 82.86
C LEU A 4 -4.48 10.43 82.57
N ASN A 5 -3.57 9.78 81.83
CA ASN A 5 -2.40 10.43 81.26
C ASN A 5 -2.66 10.66 79.76
N ARG A 6 -2.52 11.91 79.32
CA ARG A 6 -2.73 12.34 77.93
C ARG A 6 -1.59 11.84 77.05
N LEU A 7 -1.91 11.11 75.98
CA LEU A 7 -1.01 10.93 74.83
C LEU A 7 -1.55 11.67 73.61
N ARG A 8 -0.64 12.38 72.94
CA ARG A 8 -0.84 13.16 71.72
C ARG A 8 -1.03 12.23 70.52
N VAL A 9 -2.03 12.50 69.68
CA VAL A 9 -2.24 11.82 68.39
C VAL A 9 -1.50 12.60 67.31
N PHE A 10 -0.55 11.92 66.64
CA PHE A 10 -0.01 12.34 65.35
C PHE A 10 -0.93 11.84 64.24
N ALA A 11 -1.33 12.73 63.33
CA ALA A 11 -2.10 12.39 62.15
C ALA A 11 -1.20 11.73 61.09
N TYR A 12 -1.49 10.47 60.74
CA TYR A 12 -1.00 9.83 59.53
C TYR A 12 -2.04 10.01 58.42
N LEU A 13 -1.68 10.73 57.36
CA LEU A 13 -2.43 10.74 56.09
C LEU A 13 -2.24 9.38 55.40
N GLY A 14 -3.29 8.58 55.37
CA GLY A 14 -3.37 7.37 54.54
C GLY A 14 -3.61 7.76 53.08
N GLY A 15 -2.62 7.53 52.22
CA GLY A 15 -2.76 7.63 50.78
C GLY A 15 -3.64 6.51 50.25
N SER A 16 -4.77 6.88 49.65
CA SER A 16 -5.65 5.95 48.94
C SER A 16 -4.97 5.52 47.65
N VAL A 17 -4.55 4.26 47.56
CA VAL A 17 -4.14 3.63 46.30
C VAL A 17 -5.40 3.45 45.46
N GLY A 18 -5.64 4.38 44.54
CA GLY A 18 -6.68 4.25 43.52
C GLY A 18 -6.32 3.08 42.60
N PHE A 19 -7.08 1.99 42.71
CA PHE A 19 -7.11 0.97 41.67
C PHE A 19 -7.62 1.63 40.38
N LEU A 20 -6.69 1.92 39.46
CA LEU A 20 -7.01 2.15 38.06
C LEU A 20 -7.63 0.85 37.53
N LEU A 21 -8.96 0.83 37.44
CA LEU A 21 -9.69 -0.13 36.64
C LEU A 21 -9.15 -0.03 35.21
N ALA A 22 -8.25 -0.93 34.85
CA ALA A 22 -7.89 -1.19 33.47
C ALA A 22 -9.17 -1.62 32.76
N CYS A 23 -9.74 -0.71 31.96
CA CYS A 23 -10.80 -1.05 31.04
C CYS A 23 -10.16 -1.94 29.97
N SER A 24 -10.31 -3.27 30.10
CA SER A 24 -9.95 -4.19 29.04
C SER A 24 -10.67 -3.75 27.76
N PRO A 25 -9.98 -3.58 26.63
CA PRO A 25 -10.66 -3.21 25.40
C PRO A 25 -11.68 -4.30 25.07
N VAL A 26 -12.96 -3.94 25.02
CA VAL A 26 -14.02 -4.84 24.53
C VAL A 26 -13.65 -5.20 23.10
N GLN A 27 -13.33 -6.48 22.89
CA GLN A 27 -12.97 -6.99 21.58
C GLN A 27 -14.15 -6.83 20.64
N ALA A 28 -13.98 -6.07 19.56
CA ALA A 28 -15.01 -5.96 18.54
C ALA A 28 -15.22 -7.34 17.91
N ALA A 29 -16.45 -7.86 18.02
CA ALA A 29 -16.81 -9.13 17.39
C ALA A 29 -16.67 -9.01 15.86
N CYS A 30 -16.26 -10.10 15.22
CA CYS A 30 -16.15 -10.16 13.77
C CYS A 30 -17.50 -9.84 13.11
N PRO A 31 -17.53 -8.91 12.13
CA PRO A 31 -18.76 -8.63 11.41
C PRO A 31 -19.29 -9.88 10.70
N THR A 32 -20.60 -10.11 10.79
CA THR A 32 -21.26 -11.18 10.04
C THR A 32 -21.26 -10.85 8.54
N TRP A 33 -20.89 -11.85 7.73
CA TRP A 33 -20.85 -11.78 6.27
C TRP A 33 -21.27 -13.13 5.69
N ALA A 34 -21.92 -13.14 4.53
CA ALA A 34 -22.47 -14.37 3.94
C ALA A 34 -21.48 -15.13 3.05
N GLY A 35 -20.23 -14.66 2.93
CA GLY A 35 -19.23 -15.31 2.08
C GLY A 35 -19.30 -14.94 0.60
N VAL A 36 -20.16 -13.99 0.24
CA VAL A 36 -20.33 -13.45 -1.12
C VAL A 36 -20.28 -11.93 -1.10
N PRO A 37 -19.73 -11.26 -2.13
CA PRO A 37 -19.66 -9.80 -2.15
C PRO A 37 -21.05 -9.16 -2.03
N VAL A 38 -21.18 -8.24 -1.08
CA VAL A 38 -22.37 -7.42 -0.88
C VAL A 38 -21.97 -5.94 -0.87
N LEU A 39 -22.88 -5.08 -1.33
CA LEU A 39 -22.64 -3.65 -1.38
C LEU A 39 -22.91 -2.99 -0.01
N GLN A 40 -22.07 -3.34 0.95
CA GLN A 40 -22.08 -2.85 2.32
C GLN A 40 -20.63 -2.60 2.77
N PRO A 41 -20.38 -1.56 3.60
CA PRO A 41 -19.04 -1.24 4.08
C PRO A 41 -18.62 -2.13 5.26
N VAL A 42 -18.58 -3.44 5.04
CA VAL A 42 -18.20 -4.45 6.03
C VAL A 42 -16.88 -5.11 5.65
N ILE A 43 -15.93 -5.14 6.58
CA ILE A 43 -14.68 -5.91 6.41
C ILE A 43 -14.79 -7.20 7.23
N PRO A 44 -15.03 -8.37 6.58
CA PRO A 44 -15.06 -9.63 7.29
C PRO A 44 -13.70 -9.91 7.92
N CYS A 45 -13.66 -10.55 9.08
CA CYS A 45 -12.39 -10.92 9.72
C CYS A 45 -11.55 -11.88 8.85
N ASP A 46 -12.22 -12.75 8.09
CA ASP A 46 -11.54 -13.77 7.30
C ASP A 46 -12.43 -14.32 6.17
N SER A 47 -11.86 -15.24 5.38
CA SER A 47 -12.57 -15.97 4.33
C SER A 47 -13.49 -17.02 4.94
N LEU A 48 -14.68 -17.19 4.37
CA LEU A 48 -15.60 -18.28 4.75
C LEU A 48 -15.27 -19.57 3.98
N GLY A 49 -14.03 -20.02 4.12
CA GLY A 49 -13.51 -21.22 3.49
C GLY A 49 -12.07 -21.06 3.00
N THR A 50 -11.34 -22.17 2.95
CA THR A 50 -9.94 -22.23 2.51
C THR A 50 -9.86 -22.75 1.07
N ASN A 51 -10.48 -22.01 0.15
CA ASN A 51 -10.42 -22.29 -1.29
C ASN A 51 -10.40 -20.99 -2.09
N GLN A 52 -10.00 -21.09 -3.36
CA GLN A 52 -9.81 -19.92 -4.22
C GLN A 52 -11.05 -19.04 -4.35
N ASN A 53 -12.23 -19.62 -4.55
CA ASN A 53 -13.46 -18.85 -4.71
C ASN A 53 -13.84 -18.09 -3.42
N ALA A 54 -13.61 -18.68 -2.24
CA ALA A 54 -13.83 -18.00 -0.96
C ALA A 54 -12.90 -16.79 -0.77
N PHE A 55 -11.62 -16.91 -1.14
CA PHE A 55 -10.67 -15.80 -1.11
C PHE A 55 -10.97 -14.74 -2.17
N ASN A 56 -11.42 -15.13 -3.35
CA ASN A 56 -11.88 -14.19 -4.38
C ASN A 56 -13.09 -13.37 -3.90
N ASN A 57 -14.07 -14.01 -3.24
CA ASN A 57 -15.21 -13.31 -2.65
C ASN A 57 -14.78 -12.33 -1.55
N LEU A 58 -13.84 -12.74 -0.69
CA LEU A 58 -13.29 -11.88 0.35
C LEU A 58 -12.53 -10.69 -0.25
N ALA A 59 -11.76 -10.89 -1.32
CA ALA A 59 -11.07 -9.81 -2.02
C ALA A 59 -12.04 -8.75 -2.53
N TRP A 60 -13.13 -9.16 -3.18
CA TRP A 60 -14.17 -8.22 -3.64
C TRP A 60 -14.87 -7.51 -2.50
N GLN A 61 -15.20 -8.22 -1.40
CA GLN A 61 -15.81 -7.59 -0.23
C GLN A 61 -14.87 -6.54 0.38
N GLN A 62 -13.57 -6.83 0.47
CA GLN A 62 -12.57 -5.86 0.92
C GLN A 62 -12.47 -4.67 -0.03
N PHE A 63 -12.45 -4.91 -1.34
CA PHE A 63 -12.42 -3.83 -2.32
C PHE A 63 -13.61 -2.89 -2.16
N ILE A 64 -14.82 -3.43 -1.99
CA ILE A 64 -16.04 -2.63 -1.75
C ILE A 64 -15.89 -1.78 -0.50
N THR A 65 -15.52 -2.38 0.63
CA THR A 65 -15.42 -1.67 1.91
C THR A 65 -14.31 -0.64 1.93
N LEU A 66 -13.15 -0.98 1.39
CA LEU A 66 -11.99 -0.09 1.35
C LEU A 66 -12.19 1.07 0.37
N ASN A 67 -12.99 0.88 -0.67
CA ASN A 67 -13.39 1.93 -1.60
C ASN A 67 -14.70 2.64 -1.23
N TRP A 68 -15.25 2.38 -0.04
CA TRP A 68 -16.33 3.19 0.49
C TRP A 68 -15.84 4.59 0.82
N ALA A 69 -16.74 5.58 0.87
CA ALA A 69 -16.39 6.91 1.34
C ALA A 69 -15.77 6.82 2.75
N ALA A 70 -14.62 7.48 2.96
CA ALA A 70 -13.98 7.50 4.27
C ALA A 70 -14.76 8.38 5.24
N ASP A 71 -14.87 7.96 6.50
CA ASP A 71 -15.31 8.84 7.57
C ASP A 71 -14.24 9.94 7.79
N PRO A 72 -14.57 11.23 7.63
CA PRO A 72 -13.61 12.32 7.79
C PRO A 72 -13.09 12.47 9.23
N ASN A 73 -13.78 11.88 10.22
CA ASN A 73 -13.44 11.95 11.65
C ASN A 73 -12.84 10.66 12.19
N ALA A 74 -12.95 9.54 11.46
CA ALA A 74 -12.42 8.24 11.86
C ALA A 74 -11.57 7.61 10.73
N PRO A 75 -10.29 8.02 10.58
CA PRO A 75 -9.40 7.44 9.59
C PRO A 75 -9.34 5.91 9.69
N GLY A 76 -9.44 5.27 8.54
CA GLY A 76 -9.51 3.83 8.36
C GLY A 76 -10.90 3.22 8.49
N GLN A 77 -11.93 4.03 8.77
CA GLN A 77 -13.32 3.59 8.86
C GLN A 77 -14.16 4.13 7.69
N PRO A 78 -15.14 3.35 7.20
CA PRO A 78 -16.13 3.82 6.24
C PRO A 78 -17.12 4.78 6.89
N ASP A 79 -17.55 5.80 6.14
CA ASP A 79 -18.71 6.60 6.48
C ASP A 79 -19.98 5.76 6.25
N THR A 80 -20.53 5.23 7.34
CA THR A 80 -21.72 4.36 7.31
C THR A 80 -23.02 5.13 7.02
N SER A 81 -22.98 6.46 7.00
CA SER A 81 -24.11 7.27 6.57
C SER A 81 -24.25 7.36 5.05
N VAL A 82 -23.18 7.03 4.31
CA VAL A 82 -23.19 7.04 2.84
C VAL A 82 -23.93 5.79 2.34
N PRO A 83 -25.04 5.95 1.60
CA PRO A 83 -25.82 4.82 1.12
C PRO A 83 -25.11 4.10 -0.04
N ALA A 84 -25.48 2.84 -0.26
CA ALA A 84 -24.96 2.02 -1.35
C ALA A 84 -25.17 2.64 -2.75
N SER A 85 -26.22 3.44 -2.93
CA SER A 85 -26.48 4.19 -4.17
C SER A 85 -25.44 5.28 -4.47
N SER A 86 -24.61 5.63 -3.49
CA SER A 86 -23.51 6.58 -3.61
C SER A 86 -22.13 5.89 -3.66
N PHE A 87 -22.09 4.56 -3.83
CA PHE A 87 -20.83 3.85 -3.98
C PHE A 87 -20.17 4.19 -5.33
N GLY A 88 -18.96 4.76 -5.30
CA GLY A 88 -18.19 5.10 -6.51
C GLY A 88 -18.78 6.22 -7.36
N VAL A 89 -19.30 7.29 -6.74
CA VAL A 89 -19.82 8.48 -7.46
C VAL A 89 -18.80 9.01 -8.48
N ALA A 90 -19.21 9.08 -9.75
CA ALA A 90 -18.41 9.61 -10.85
C ALA A 90 -17.94 11.06 -10.59
N GLY A 91 -16.66 11.33 -10.85
CA GLY A 91 -16.05 12.64 -10.64
C GLY A 91 -15.83 13.04 -9.17
N SER A 92 -16.16 12.16 -8.22
CA SER A 92 -15.91 12.41 -6.80
C SER A 92 -14.41 12.44 -6.49
N LEU A 93 -13.98 13.51 -5.85
CA LEU A 93 -12.61 13.67 -5.35
C LEU A 93 -12.48 13.30 -3.87
N ASN A 94 -13.59 12.82 -3.26
CA ASN A 94 -13.59 12.45 -1.86
C ASN A 94 -12.70 11.21 -1.64
N PRO A 95 -11.91 11.19 -0.56
CA PRO A 95 -11.14 10.01 -0.21
C PRO A 95 -12.04 8.82 0.11
N VAL A 96 -11.55 7.63 -0.22
CA VAL A 96 -12.12 6.38 0.26
C VAL A 96 -11.35 5.84 1.47
N VAL A 97 -11.89 4.84 2.15
CA VAL A 97 -11.35 4.31 3.42
C VAL A 97 -9.85 4.06 3.35
N TRP A 98 -9.35 3.34 2.35
CA TRP A 98 -7.92 3.03 2.28
C TRP A 98 -7.05 4.28 2.03
N GLU A 99 -7.58 5.34 1.41
CA GLU A 99 -6.86 6.62 1.25
C GLU A 99 -6.70 7.38 2.57
N SER A 100 -7.40 6.96 3.63
CA SER A 100 -7.23 7.47 4.99
C SER A 100 -6.26 6.67 5.86
N TYR A 101 -5.74 5.55 5.35
CA TYR A 101 -4.63 4.85 5.97
C TYR A 101 -3.33 5.67 5.94
N LYS A 102 -2.40 5.37 6.84
CA LYS A 102 -1.11 6.06 6.89
C LYS A 102 -0.25 5.65 5.71
N GLU A 103 0.29 6.65 5.01
CA GLU A 103 1.30 6.42 3.98
C GLU A 103 2.62 6.00 4.63
N SER A 104 3.41 5.14 3.97
CA SER A 104 4.58 4.52 4.61
C SER A 104 5.59 5.55 5.13
N SER A 105 5.76 6.70 4.46
CA SER A 105 6.64 7.79 4.91
C SER A 105 6.12 8.56 6.13
N GLU A 106 4.83 8.45 6.47
CA GLU A 106 4.27 8.95 7.74
C GLU A 106 4.64 8.06 8.93
N VAL A 107 4.99 6.81 8.66
CA VAL A 107 5.35 5.78 9.66
C VAL A 107 6.86 5.64 9.77
N PHE A 108 7.54 5.40 8.65
CA PHE A 108 9.00 5.25 8.53
C PHE A 108 9.66 6.59 8.23
N ARG A 109 9.64 7.48 9.21
CA ARG A 109 10.11 8.86 9.03
C ARG A 109 11.64 8.96 9.07
N PRO A 110 12.22 9.99 8.43
CA PRO A 110 13.66 10.24 8.48
C PRO A 110 14.20 10.31 9.91
N ASN A 111 15.42 9.81 10.09
CA ASN A 111 16.14 9.78 11.36
C ASN A 111 15.42 8.98 12.47
N GLY A 112 14.66 7.94 12.09
CA GLY A 112 13.91 7.11 13.05
C GLY A 112 12.94 7.92 13.90
N ALA A 113 12.40 9.02 13.37
CA ALA A 113 11.44 9.84 14.09
C ALA A 113 10.13 9.06 14.33
N PRO A 114 9.45 9.24 15.47
CA PRO A 114 8.19 8.56 15.75
C PRO A 114 7.15 8.79 14.65
N PRO A 115 6.34 7.75 14.30
CA PRO A 115 5.23 7.88 13.36
C PRO A 115 4.32 9.06 13.70
N LEU A 116 3.71 9.67 12.68
CA LEU A 116 2.67 10.67 12.92
C LEU A 116 1.43 10.00 13.55
N PRO A 117 0.75 10.63 14.52
CA PRO A 117 -0.43 10.04 15.16
C PRO A 117 -1.46 9.55 14.14
N TRP A 118 -2.14 8.42 14.41
CA TRP A 118 -3.10 7.83 13.48
C TRP A 118 -4.15 8.83 12.96
N SER A 119 -4.74 9.62 13.86
CA SER A 119 -5.77 10.62 13.53
C SER A 119 -5.25 11.92 12.91
N SER A 120 -3.93 12.06 12.71
CA SER A 120 -3.36 13.27 12.12
C SER A 120 -3.59 13.31 10.61
N LYS A 121 -3.85 14.52 10.09
CA LYS A 121 -3.94 14.77 8.65
C LYS A 121 -2.59 14.55 7.97
N GLN A 122 -2.61 13.97 6.77
CA GLN A 122 -1.41 13.76 5.96
C GLN A 122 -0.74 15.11 5.69
N ALA A 123 0.50 15.27 6.14
CA ALA A 123 1.32 16.43 5.83
C ALA A 123 2.03 16.21 4.49
N ILE A 124 2.38 17.30 3.80
CA ILE A 124 3.27 17.16 2.65
C ILE A 124 4.64 16.62 3.12
N PRO A 125 5.19 15.61 2.46
CA PRO A 125 6.52 15.09 2.77
C PRO A 125 7.60 16.18 2.64
N LEU A 126 8.62 16.12 3.50
CA LEU A 126 9.69 17.13 3.56
C LEU A 126 10.43 17.27 2.24
N ALA A 127 10.66 16.16 1.55
CA ALA A 127 11.29 16.11 0.24
C ALA A 127 10.50 16.90 -0.81
N MET A 128 9.18 16.69 -0.89
CA MET A 128 8.32 17.45 -1.80
C MET A 128 8.21 18.92 -1.39
N ARG A 129 8.18 19.22 -0.09
CA ARG A 129 8.20 20.60 0.43
C ARG A 129 9.44 21.37 -0.03
N ALA A 130 10.60 20.72 -0.07
CA ALA A 130 11.85 21.35 -0.52
C ALA A 130 11.83 21.72 -2.01
N LEU A 131 10.97 21.09 -2.81
CA LEU A 131 10.83 21.39 -4.25
C LEU A 131 9.83 22.52 -4.55
N MET A 132 9.08 23.00 -3.54
CA MET A 132 8.07 24.02 -3.75
C MET A 132 8.55 25.42 -3.45
N LYS A 133 8.16 26.36 -4.33
CA LYS A 133 8.46 27.79 -4.20
C LYS A 133 7.49 28.53 -3.26
N SER A 134 6.29 28.00 -3.04
CA SER A 134 5.25 28.65 -2.20
C SER A 134 5.11 27.99 -0.83
N LYS A 135 4.93 28.82 0.21
CA LYS A 135 4.64 28.37 1.59
C LYS A 135 3.17 28.06 1.84
N THR A 136 2.25 28.44 0.95
CA THR A 136 0.81 28.23 1.12
C THR A 136 0.34 27.00 0.37
N LEU A 137 0.28 25.87 1.07
CA LEU A 137 -0.20 24.62 0.51
C LEU A 137 -1.65 24.38 0.88
N LYS A 138 -2.45 24.08 -0.13
CA LYS A 138 -3.85 23.69 0.05
C LYS A 138 -3.89 22.18 0.27
N ALA A 139 -4.67 21.78 1.27
CA ALA A 139 -5.07 20.39 1.46
C ALA A 139 -5.74 19.87 0.18
N THR A 140 -5.53 18.60 -0.15
CA THR A 140 -6.19 17.95 -1.29
C THR A 140 -7.52 17.33 -0.89
N SER A 141 -7.74 17.11 0.41
CA SER A 141 -9.01 16.62 0.97
C SER A 141 -9.11 16.95 2.47
N ALA A 142 -10.19 16.51 3.12
CA ALA A 142 -10.35 16.58 4.57
C ALA A 142 -9.24 15.84 5.35
N LEU A 143 -8.63 14.82 4.72
CA LEU A 143 -7.57 13.98 5.29
C LEU A 143 -6.16 14.61 5.18
N GLY A 144 -6.02 15.78 4.57
CA GLY A 144 -4.74 16.48 4.43
C GLY A 144 -4.26 16.56 2.99
N ILE A 145 -2.96 16.34 2.79
CA ILE A 145 -2.26 16.51 1.51
C ILE A 145 -1.81 15.15 0.98
N LYS A 146 -2.51 14.64 -0.04
CA LYS A 146 -2.05 13.52 -0.85
C LYS A 146 -0.89 13.99 -1.72
N SER A 147 0.25 13.31 -1.59
CA SER A 147 1.49 13.63 -2.28
C SER A 147 1.97 12.38 -3.02
N LEU A 148 2.14 12.49 -4.33
CA LEU A 148 2.66 11.42 -5.19
C LEU A 148 3.92 11.97 -5.86
N TYR A 149 5.08 11.64 -5.34
CA TYR A 149 6.29 12.35 -5.71
C TYR A 149 7.49 11.42 -5.68
N HIS A 150 8.56 11.88 -6.33
CA HIS A 150 9.82 11.18 -6.38
C HIS A 150 10.96 12.12 -5.98
N THR A 151 12.06 11.56 -5.46
CA THR A 151 13.35 12.26 -5.38
C THR A 151 14.44 11.44 -6.07
N SER A 152 14.82 11.80 -7.30
CA SER A 152 16.01 11.23 -7.92
C SER A 152 17.21 11.96 -7.34
N LYS A 153 17.91 11.38 -6.38
CA LYS A 153 19.24 11.87 -6.02
C LYS A 153 20.27 10.99 -6.70
N PHE A 154 20.72 11.42 -7.89
CA PHE A 154 21.95 10.91 -8.47
C PHE A 154 23.13 11.55 -7.74
N THR A 155 23.57 10.93 -6.65
CA THR A 155 24.89 11.25 -6.07
C THR A 155 25.88 10.20 -6.53
N GLY A 156 26.55 10.47 -7.66
CA GLY A 156 27.88 10.03 -8.10
C GLY A 156 28.39 8.59 -7.99
N THR A 157 27.86 7.70 -7.14
CA THR A 157 28.45 6.38 -6.87
C THR A 157 27.44 5.25 -6.66
N SER A 158 26.13 5.51 -6.73
CA SER A 158 25.10 4.47 -6.86
C SER A 158 23.77 5.12 -7.25
N PRO A 159 23.03 4.65 -8.28
CA PRO A 159 21.69 5.15 -8.56
C PRO A 159 20.80 4.86 -7.35
N ALA A 160 20.33 5.89 -6.65
CA ALA A 160 19.29 5.71 -5.66
C ALA A 160 18.05 5.14 -6.39
N ALA A 161 17.69 3.89 -6.07
CA ALA A 161 16.54 3.21 -6.67
C ALA A 161 15.30 4.12 -6.62
N LEU A 162 14.57 4.14 -7.73
CA LEU A 162 13.36 4.96 -7.92
C LEU A 162 12.17 4.39 -7.12
N LYS A 163 12.26 4.34 -5.79
CA LYS A 163 11.40 3.49 -4.95
C LYS A 163 9.88 3.71 -5.09
N ASP A 164 9.46 4.90 -5.54
CA ASP A 164 8.05 5.32 -5.58
C ASP A 164 7.47 5.46 -7.01
N ILE A 165 8.28 5.18 -8.03
CA ILE A 165 7.84 5.00 -9.44
C ILE A 165 8.27 3.65 -10.02
N ALA A 166 9.01 2.85 -9.25
CA ALA A 166 9.49 1.55 -9.68
C ALA A 166 8.44 0.47 -9.46
N GLU A 167 8.27 -0.37 -10.48
CA GLU A 167 7.66 -1.67 -10.26
C GLU A 167 8.59 -2.54 -9.39
N ALA A 168 8.00 -3.40 -8.56
CA ALA A 168 8.77 -4.23 -7.64
C ALA A 168 9.66 -5.20 -8.43
N GLY A 169 10.91 -5.39 -7.99
CA GLY A 169 11.85 -6.32 -8.62
C GLY A 169 12.59 -5.82 -9.87
N THR A 170 12.28 -4.61 -10.36
CA THR A 170 12.75 -4.14 -11.69
C THR A 170 14.02 -3.27 -11.67
N ASN A 171 14.67 -3.14 -10.51
CA ASN A 171 15.82 -2.24 -10.32
C ASN A 171 15.53 -0.77 -10.74
N GLY A 172 14.29 -0.31 -10.58
CA GLY A 172 13.90 1.08 -10.85
C GLY A 172 13.13 1.32 -12.15
N ALA A 173 12.65 0.28 -12.84
CA ALA A 173 11.87 0.49 -14.06
C ALA A 173 10.52 1.16 -13.76
N TRP A 174 10.16 2.15 -14.56
CA TRP A 174 8.89 2.87 -14.45
C TRP A 174 7.89 2.38 -15.51
N LEU A 175 6.65 2.87 -15.44
CA LEU A 175 5.64 2.63 -16.46
C LEU A 175 5.07 3.95 -16.96
N THR A 176 5.10 4.16 -18.28
CA THR A 176 4.60 5.38 -18.91
C THR A 176 3.38 5.07 -19.76
N ALA A 177 2.31 5.84 -19.54
CA ALA A 177 1.04 5.70 -20.24
C ALA A 177 1.14 6.16 -21.70
N GLN A 178 0.16 5.79 -22.51
CA GLN A 178 0.09 6.14 -23.93
C GLN A 178 -0.20 7.63 -24.16
N PRO A 179 -0.04 8.16 -25.38
CA PRO A 179 -0.28 9.58 -25.70
C PRO A 179 -1.68 10.09 -25.34
N LYS A 180 -2.69 9.21 -25.32
CA LYS A 180 -4.05 9.55 -24.84
C LYS A 180 -4.07 10.05 -23.39
N MET A 181 -3.09 9.63 -22.60
CA MET A 181 -2.85 10.01 -21.21
C MET A 181 -1.62 10.93 -21.08
N ASN A 182 -1.31 11.68 -22.15
CA ASN A 182 -0.21 12.65 -22.22
C ASN A 182 1.19 12.10 -21.84
N ASN A 183 1.43 10.81 -22.09
CA ASN A 183 2.70 10.14 -21.78
C ASN A 183 3.16 10.34 -20.33
N TYR A 184 2.22 10.42 -19.38
CA TYR A 184 2.57 10.53 -17.97
C TYR A 184 3.17 9.23 -17.45
N VAL A 185 4.18 9.39 -16.58
CA VAL A 185 4.70 8.31 -15.76
C VAL A 185 3.67 7.94 -14.69
N THR A 186 3.46 6.65 -14.49
CA THR A 186 2.60 6.10 -13.44
C THR A 186 3.24 6.32 -12.09
N LEU A 187 2.45 6.81 -11.12
CA LEU A 187 2.90 7.12 -9.77
C LEU A 187 2.35 6.07 -8.79
N PHE A 188 3.12 5.69 -7.78
CA PHE A 188 2.68 4.73 -6.78
C PHE A 188 2.55 5.35 -5.39
N GLU A 189 1.71 4.76 -4.56
CA GLU A 189 1.69 5.02 -3.11
C GLU A 189 1.58 3.70 -2.34
N LYS A 190 2.17 3.67 -1.14
CA LYS A 190 2.07 2.56 -0.19
C LYS A 190 1.42 3.05 1.09
N ARG A 191 0.40 2.35 1.57
CA ARG A 191 -0.29 2.69 2.82
C ARG A 191 -0.47 1.46 3.70
N LEU A 192 -0.56 1.68 5.00
CA LEU A 192 -0.80 0.63 6.00
C LEU A 192 -1.91 1.00 6.97
N ASN A 193 -2.72 0.03 7.35
CA ASN A 193 -3.88 0.25 8.22
C ASN A 193 -3.49 0.45 9.70
N GLN A 194 -4.50 0.67 10.54
CA GLN A 194 -4.28 1.02 11.95
C GLN A 194 -3.64 -0.12 12.75
N ASP A 195 -3.94 -1.38 12.43
CA ASP A 195 -3.40 -2.54 13.15
C ASP A 195 -1.90 -2.66 12.95
N GLU A 196 -1.46 -2.58 11.69
CA GLU A 196 -0.04 -2.56 11.35
C GLU A 196 0.67 -1.32 11.92
N TYR A 197 0.05 -0.15 11.82
CA TYR A 197 0.57 1.09 12.40
C TYR A 197 0.83 0.93 13.90
N ASN A 198 -0.16 0.41 14.63
CA ASN A 198 -0.07 0.22 16.07
C ASN A 198 1.04 -0.76 16.42
N TYR A 199 1.14 -1.87 15.68
CA TYR A 199 2.19 -2.87 15.87
C TYR A 199 3.59 -2.27 15.68
N ILE A 200 3.79 -1.52 14.59
CA ILE A 200 5.06 -0.85 14.30
C ILE A 200 5.40 0.19 15.38
N ASN A 201 4.44 1.03 15.74
CA ASN A 201 4.64 2.14 16.66
C ASN A 201 4.92 1.67 18.10
N GLN A 202 4.10 0.75 18.62
CA GLN A 202 4.24 0.23 19.98
C GLN A 202 5.58 -0.47 20.19
N ASN A 203 6.05 -1.21 19.18
CA ASN A 203 7.31 -1.96 19.24
C ASN A 203 8.53 -1.16 18.74
N GLN A 204 8.35 0.12 18.37
CA GLN A 204 9.39 1.00 17.82
C GLN A 204 10.08 0.46 16.55
N LEU A 205 9.37 -0.34 15.75
CA LEU A 205 9.92 -0.99 14.56
C LEU A 205 10.15 0.00 13.40
N TYR A 206 9.71 1.25 13.53
CA TYR A 206 10.09 2.34 12.64
C TYR A 206 11.57 2.77 12.79
N ILE A 207 12.28 2.26 13.82
CA ILE A 207 13.72 2.46 14.03
C ILE A 207 14.49 1.23 13.56
N ALA A 208 15.36 1.39 12.56
CA ALA A 208 16.05 0.26 11.92
C ALA A 208 16.82 -0.64 12.93
N SER A 209 17.55 -0.05 13.87
CA SER A 209 18.33 -0.79 14.88
C SER A 209 17.48 -1.55 15.90
N LYS A 210 16.17 -1.26 16.01
CA LYS A 210 15.25 -1.98 16.90
C LYS A 210 14.71 -3.27 16.28
N GLN A 211 14.70 -3.37 14.95
CA GLN A 211 14.08 -4.52 14.28
C GLN A 211 14.86 -5.84 14.45
N PRO A 212 16.20 -5.92 14.28
CA PRO A 212 16.91 -7.19 14.48
C PRO A 212 16.75 -7.84 15.87
N PRO A 213 16.92 -7.12 17.01
CA PRO A 213 16.71 -7.73 18.31
C PRO A 213 15.24 -8.13 18.54
N PHE A 214 14.28 -7.38 18.00
CA PHE A 214 12.87 -7.75 18.07
C PHE A 214 12.59 -9.02 17.25
N ALA A 215 13.06 -9.09 16.01
CA ALA A 215 12.90 -10.27 15.15
C ALA A 215 13.56 -11.52 15.75
N THR A 216 14.70 -11.38 16.44
CA THR A 216 15.38 -12.51 17.10
C THR A 216 14.67 -12.98 18.37
N THR A 217 14.12 -12.06 19.18
CA THR A 217 13.58 -12.42 20.51
C THR A 217 12.07 -12.64 20.52
N GLN A 218 11.31 -11.83 19.79
CA GLN A 218 9.85 -11.90 19.70
C GLN A 218 9.38 -12.51 18.38
N GLY A 219 10.19 -12.41 17.33
CA GLY A 219 9.74 -12.69 15.95
C GLY A 219 9.00 -11.48 15.39
N LEU A 220 9.29 -11.12 14.14
CA LEU A 220 8.55 -10.07 13.46
C LEU A 220 7.40 -10.73 12.67
N ASN A 221 6.19 -10.62 13.19
CA ASN A 221 4.97 -11.21 12.63
C ASN A 221 3.82 -10.21 12.79
N LEU A 222 3.24 -9.74 11.68
CA LEU A 222 2.22 -8.71 11.68
C LEU A 222 0.88 -9.21 12.24
N PRO A 223 0.00 -8.31 12.74
CA PRO A 223 -1.32 -8.70 13.26
C PRO A 223 -2.17 -9.45 12.23
N ASP A 224 -2.85 -10.51 12.66
CA ASP A 224 -3.73 -11.35 11.84
C ASP A 224 -5.22 -11.17 12.20
N GLY A 225 -5.56 -10.10 12.93
CA GLY A 225 -6.92 -9.80 13.34
C GLY A 225 -7.28 -10.53 14.65
N PRO A 226 -8.42 -11.26 14.73
CA PRO A 226 -8.85 -11.92 15.95
C PRO A 226 -8.02 -13.16 16.33
N GLY A 227 -6.94 -13.45 15.60
CA GLY A 227 -6.11 -14.63 15.75
C GLY A 227 -5.08 -14.48 16.88
N THR A 228 -3.81 -14.62 16.53
CA THR A 228 -2.69 -14.59 17.49
C THR A 228 -2.47 -13.22 18.13
N PHE A 229 -2.96 -12.16 17.47
CA PHE A 229 -2.72 -10.76 17.84
C PHE A 229 -3.98 -10.06 18.37
N VAL A 230 -4.71 -10.74 19.27
CA VAL A 230 -5.95 -10.28 19.95
C VAL A 230 -5.86 -8.86 20.56
N SER A 231 -4.64 -8.40 20.90
CA SER A 231 -4.42 -7.05 21.42
C SER A 231 -4.57 -5.93 20.38
N TYR A 232 -4.66 -6.27 19.10
CA TYR A 232 -4.92 -5.37 17.98
C TYR A 232 -6.38 -5.52 17.51
N SER A 233 -6.83 -4.75 16.51
CA SER A 233 -8.22 -4.85 16.06
C SER A 233 -8.52 -6.20 15.39
N SER A 234 -9.79 -6.49 15.16
CA SER A 234 -10.26 -7.71 14.49
C SER A 234 -9.99 -7.75 12.98
N VAL A 235 -9.34 -6.73 12.39
CA VAL A 235 -9.11 -6.66 10.93
C VAL A 235 -7.82 -7.38 10.53
N GLY A 236 -6.74 -7.20 11.28
CA GLY A 236 -5.41 -7.63 10.90
C GLY A 236 -4.68 -6.59 10.04
N ALA A 237 -3.38 -6.80 9.82
CA ALA A 237 -2.57 -5.91 9.01
C ALA A 237 -3.06 -5.87 7.56
N ILE A 238 -3.17 -4.66 7.01
CA ILE A 238 -3.46 -4.42 5.60
C ILE A 238 -2.41 -3.45 5.05
N GLU A 239 -1.70 -3.91 4.03
CA GLU A 239 -0.88 -3.07 3.17
C GLU A 239 -1.60 -2.80 1.85
N ILE A 240 -1.49 -1.56 1.38
CA ILE A 240 -2.03 -1.11 0.11
C ILE A 240 -0.87 -0.67 -0.76
N LYS A 241 -0.84 -1.13 -2.01
CA LYS A 241 -0.03 -0.55 -3.07
C LYS A 241 -0.96 -0.09 -4.18
N ALA A 242 -1.01 1.23 -4.42
CA ALA A 242 -1.88 1.82 -5.42
C ALA A 242 -1.06 2.47 -6.53
N ALA A 243 -1.53 2.37 -7.77
CA ALA A 243 -0.96 3.02 -8.95
C ALA A 243 -1.93 4.07 -9.49
N TRP A 244 -1.38 5.23 -9.84
CA TRP A 244 -2.13 6.43 -10.21
C TRP A 244 -1.59 7.02 -11.50
N ILE A 245 -2.49 7.54 -12.33
CA ILE A 245 -2.16 8.31 -13.53
C ILE A 245 -2.76 9.71 -13.44
N GLU A 246 -2.05 10.74 -13.90
CA GLU A 246 -2.62 12.09 -13.99
C GLU A 246 -3.73 12.12 -15.05
N LEU A 247 -4.84 12.81 -14.71
CA LEU A 247 -6.01 12.98 -15.56
C LEU A 247 -6.24 14.47 -15.81
N ASP A 248 -5.66 14.98 -16.88
CA ASP A 248 -5.81 16.36 -17.33
C ASP A 248 -7.09 16.60 -18.15
N ASP A 249 -7.64 15.58 -18.81
CA ASP A 249 -8.94 15.63 -19.47
C ASP A 249 -10.09 15.28 -18.48
N PRO A 250 -10.92 16.25 -18.05
CA PRO A 250 -12.02 16.00 -17.13
C PRO A 250 -13.11 15.09 -17.69
N THR A 251 -13.20 14.93 -19.01
CA THR A 251 -14.17 14.01 -19.62
C THR A 251 -13.85 12.54 -19.31
N LEU A 252 -12.59 12.24 -18.93
CA LEU A 252 -12.19 10.90 -18.52
C LEU A 252 -12.50 10.60 -17.05
N TRP A 253 -12.67 11.62 -16.20
CA TRP A 253 -12.82 11.46 -14.75
C TRP A 253 -13.98 10.53 -14.33
N PRO A 254 -15.15 10.52 -15.01
CA PRO A 254 -16.23 9.59 -14.70
C PRO A 254 -15.87 8.10 -14.87
N MET A 255 -14.73 7.75 -15.47
CA MET A 255 -14.31 6.36 -15.61
C MET A 255 -13.44 5.87 -14.45
N PHE A 256 -12.77 6.77 -13.73
CA PHE A 256 -11.78 6.42 -12.71
C PHE A 256 -12.25 6.77 -11.30
N LYS A 257 -11.80 6.03 -10.29
CA LYS A 257 -11.71 6.58 -8.93
C LYS A 257 -10.67 7.70 -8.94
N THR A 258 -11.13 8.93 -8.74
CA THR A 258 -10.28 10.11 -8.79
C THR A 258 -9.90 10.64 -7.41
N SER A 259 -8.74 11.26 -7.31
CA SER A 259 -8.29 12.00 -6.12
C SER A 259 -7.51 13.26 -6.53
N LYS A 260 -7.53 14.31 -5.68
CA LYS A 260 -6.58 15.42 -5.82
C LYS A 260 -5.25 15.02 -5.21
N ALA A 261 -4.15 15.30 -5.91
CA ALA A 261 -2.80 15.03 -5.45
C ALA A 261 -1.85 16.17 -5.83
N TRP A 262 -0.84 16.41 -4.99
CA TRP A 262 0.36 17.09 -5.45
C TRP A 262 1.27 16.06 -6.10
N VAL A 263 1.72 16.33 -7.33
CA VAL A 263 2.59 15.45 -8.12
C VAL A 263 3.90 16.11 -8.47
N SER A 264 4.95 15.31 -8.59
CA SER A 264 6.27 15.70 -9.09
C SER A 264 6.89 14.54 -9.87
N TYR A 265 7.33 14.80 -11.09
CA TYR A 265 7.80 13.78 -12.03
C TYR A 265 9.33 13.79 -12.16
N PRO A 266 9.96 12.65 -12.45
CA PRO A 266 11.39 12.60 -12.73
C PRO A 266 11.73 13.32 -14.05
N ILE A 267 12.96 13.83 -14.15
CA ILE A 267 13.50 14.42 -15.38
C ILE A 267 14.68 13.56 -15.87
N THR A 268 14.73 13.28 -17.18
CA THR A 268 15.85 12.56 -17.80
C THR A 268 17.16 13.33 -17.54
N GLY A 269 18.20 12.63 -17.08
CA GLY A 269 19.45 13.26 -16.66
C GLY A 269 19.48 13.73 -15.19
N GLY A 270 18.37 13.59 -14.47
CA GLY A 270 18.28 13.81 -13.02
C GLY A 270 17.44 15.03 -12.62
N GLY A 271 16.91 14.97 -11.40
CA GLY A 271 16.05 16.00 -10.82
C GLY A 271 14.57 15.65 -10.93
N SER A 272 13.73 16.60 -10.55
CA SER A 272 12.28 16.43 -10.58
C SER A 272 11.59 17.73 -10.95
N THR A 273 10.41 17.62 -11.57
CA THR A 273 9.61 18.79 -11.92
C THR A 273 9.17 19.55 -10.67
N PRO A 274 8.92 20.87 -10.76
CA PRO A 274 8.27 21.59 -9.67
C PRO A 274 6.92 20.93 -9.34
N PRO A 275 6.61 20.70 -8.05
CA PRO A 275 5.35 20.10 -7.65
C PRO A 275 4.15 20.91 -8.15
N LYS A 276 3.16 20.21 -8.73
CA LYS A 276 1.88 20.77 -9.17
C LYS A 276 0.71 19.99 -8.57
N GLN A 277 -0.41 20.65 -8.34
CA GLN A 277 -1.63 19.98 -7.90
C GLN A 277 -2.45 19.55 -9.13
N VAL A 278 -2.85 18.28 -9.18
CA VAL A 278 -3.56 17.68 -10.30
C VAL A 278 -4.70 16.77 -9.81
N THR A 279 -5.55 16.32 -10.74
CA THR A 279 -6.43 15.17 -10.50
C THR A 279 -5.71 13.92 -11.00
N VAL A 280 -5.75 12.85 -10.20
CA VAL A 280 -5.23 11.53 -10.59
C VAL A 280 -6.35 10.49 -10.60
N GLY A 281 -6.24 9.50 -11.47
CA GLY A 281 -7.12 8.33 -11.55
C GLY A 281 -6.41 7.06 -11.10
N LEU A 282 -7.09 6.25 -10.30
CA LEU A 282 -6.57 4.95 -9.84
C LEU A 282 -6.56 3.98 -11.02
N VAL A 283 -5.39 3.41 -11.34
CA VAL A 283 -5.25 2.43 -12.44
C VAL A 283 -5.03 1.02 -11.92
N ALA A 284 -4.42 0.84 -10.75
CA ALA A 284 -4.27 -0.47 -10.14
C ALA A 284 -4.19 -0.39 -8.61
N LEU A 285 -4.56 -1.47 -7.95
CA LEU A 285 -4.63 -1.56 -6.49
C LEU A 285 -4.32 -2.99 -6.04
N HIS A 286 -3.30 -3.12 -5.19
CA HIS A 286 -3.13 -4.29 -4.35
C HIS A 286 -3.75 -4.04 -2.97
N ILE A 287 -4.47 -5.04 -2.47
CA ILE A 287 -4.91 -5.15 -1.08
C ILE A 287 -4.27 -6.42 -0.51
N ILE A 288 -3.27 -6.23 0.34
CA ILE A 288 -2.45 -7.28 0.93
C ILE A 288 -2.84 -7.37 2.39
N ARG A 289 -3.47 -8.47 2.80
CA ARG A 289 -4.04 -8.58 4.15
C ARG A 289 -3.62 -9.87 4.84
N LYS A 290 -3.30 -9.77 6.12
CA LYS A 290 -3.08 -10.93 6.98
C LYS A 290 -4.34 -11.27 7.77
N THR A 291 -4.73 -12.53 7.74
CA THR A 291 -5.93 -13.07 8.43
C THR A 291 -5.60 -14.42 9.06
N PRO A 292 -6.47 -14.98 9.94
CA PRO A 292 -6.23 -16.30 10.53
C PRO A 292 -6.03 -17.41 9.49
N ASN A 293 -6.79 -17.42 8.39
CA ASN A 293 -6.68 -18.37 7.27
C ASN A 293 -5.61 -17.98 6.23
N ALA A 294 -4.96 -16.82 6.37
CA ALA A 294 -3.92 -16.36 5.45
C ALA A 294 -2.73 -15.73 6.21
N GLN A 295 -1.96 -16.56 6.92
CA GLN A 295 -0.82 -16.12 7.73
C GLN A 295 0.38 -15.66 6.90
N GLN A 296 0.48 -16.12 5.65
CA GLN A 296 1.42 -15.63 4.63
C GLN A 296 0.82 -14.52 3.76
N PHE A 297 -0.22 -13.84 4.30
CA PHE A 297 -1.05 -12.86 3.64
C PHE A 297 -1.90 -13.43 2.49
N MET A 298 -3.08 -12.86 2.31
CA MET A 298 -3.78 -12.90 1.03
C MET A 298 -3.36 -11.67 0.20
N TRP A 299 -3.10 -11.88 -1.08
CA TRP A 299 -2.61 -10.88 -2.01
C TRP A 299 -3.67 -10.67 -3.08
N SER A 300 -4.50 -9.64 -2.91
CA SER A 300 -5.57 -9.34 -3.86
C SER A 300 -5.13 -8.24 -4.80
N THR A 301 -5.31 -8.44 -6.11
CA THR A 301 -4.91 -7.46 -7.11
C THR A 301 -6.08 -7.05 -8.00
N PHE A 302 -6.31 -5.75 -8.09
CA PHE A 302 -7.36 -5.12 -8.87
C PHE A 302 -6.76 -4.15 -9.88
N GLU A 303 -7.39 -4.01 -11.03
CA GLU A 303 -6.96 -3.06 -12.06
C GLU A 303 -8.15 -2.46 -12.80
N HIS A 304 -7.90 -1.29 -13.42
CA HIS A 304 -8.86 -0.64 -14.29
C HIS A 304 -8.93 -1.37 -15.64
N VAL A 305 -10.13 -1.64 -16.14
CA VAL A 305 -10.34 -2.48 -17.36
C VAL A 305 -9.75 -1.85 -18.63
N TYR A 306 -9.57 -0.52 -18.66
CA TYR A 306 -8.91 0.19 -19.76
C TYR A 306 -7.39 0.17 -19.69
N ASN A 307 -6.74 -0.52 -18.74
CA ASN A 307 -5.27 -0.47 -18.67
C ASN A 307 -4.60 -1.08 -19.90
N ALA A 308 -4.96 -2.31 -20.26
CA ALA A 308 -4.36 -3.05 -21.36
C ALA A 308 -5.24 -4.22 -21.84
N PRO A 309 -5.18 -4.57 -23.13
CA PRO A 309 -5.78 -5.79 -23.66
C PRO A 309 -5.00 -7.02 -23.19
N SER A 310 -5.66 -8.17 -23.26
CA SER A 310 -5.03 -9.48 -23.12
C SER A 310 -4.39 -9.93 -24.41
N LYS A 311 -3.37 -10.79 -24.33
CA LYS A 311 -2.62 -11.27 -25.50
C LYS A 311 -3.52 -11.94 -26.56
N ASN A 312 -4.57 -12.62 -26.13
CA ASN A 312 -5.57 -13.26 -26.99
C ASN A 312 -6.61 -12.28 -27.58
N GLU A 313 -6.62 -11.03 -27.15
CA GLU A 313 -7.56 -9.99 -27.61
C GLU A 313 -6.91 -9.06 -28.64
N LEU A 314 -5.60 -9.16 -28.89
CA LEU A 314 -4.87 -8.19 -29.73
C LEU A 314 -5.35 -8.09 -31.18
N SER A 315 -5.88 -9.18 -31.75
CA SER A 315 -6.43 -9.17 -33.12
C SER A 315 -7.79 -8.50 -33.22
N ALA A 316 -8.54 -8.44 -32.12
CA ALA A 316 -9.85 -7.79 -32.03
C ALA A 316 -10.06 -7.22 -30.62
N PRO A 317 -9.37 -6.11 -30.26
CA PRO A 317 -9.42 -5.58 -28.91
C PRO A 317 -10.84 -5.15 -28.53
N PRO A 318 -11.35 -5.53 -27.35
CA PRO A 318 -12.74 -5.28 -26.95
C PRO A 318 -13.04 -3.82 -26.63
N LEU A 319 -12.01 -2.99 -26.40
CA LEU A 319 -12.16 -1.59 -26.03
C LEU A 319 -11.56 -0.66 -27.11
N PRO A 320 -12.15 0.55 -27.29
CA PRO A 320 -11.72 1.49 -28.33
C PRO A 320 -10.41 2.21 -28.02
N TRP A 321 -9.87 2.09 -26.79
CA TRP A 321 -8.59 2.66 -26.38
C TRP A 321 -8.15 2.03 -25.06
N TYR A 322 -6.88 2.23 -24.70
CA TYR A 322 -6.31 1.81 -23.43
C TYR A 322 -5.37 2.87 -22.85
N THR A 323 -5.20 2.87 -21.53
CA THR A 323 -4.26 3.73 -20.78
C THR A 323 -2.81 3.42 -21.17
N TYR A 324 -2.48 2.13 -21.31
CA TYR A 324 -1.11 1.65 -21.52
C TYR A 324 -0.91 0.84 -22.81
N TYR A 325 -1.89 0.82 -23.72
CA TYR A 325 -1.74 0.14 -25.02
C TYR A 325 -2.27 1.01 -26.17
N ASN A 326 -1.47 1.16 -27.22
CA ASN A 326 -1.86 1.90 -28.42
C ASN A 326 -2.29 0.94 -29.54
N LEU A 327 -3.58 0.97 -29.86
CA LEU A 327 -4.19 0.18 -30.95
C LEU A 327 -3.59 0.47 -32.33
N SER A 328 -2.97 1.63 -32.50
CA SER A 328 -2.35 2.09 -33.75
C SER A 328 -0.85 2.32 -33.57
N CYS A 329 -0.19 1.50 -32.75
CA CYS A 329 1.26 1.59 -32.56
C CYS A 329 1.98 1.40 -33.90
N ASP A 330 2.82 2.36 -34.27
CA ASP A 330 3.67 2.31 -35.46
C ASP A 330 5.13 2.06 -35.02
N PRO A 331 5.73 0.90 -35.37
CA PRO A 331 7.11 0.60 -35.02
C PRO A 331 8.13 1.59 -35.57
N ALA A 332 7.81 2.35 -36.63
CA ALA A 332 8.73 3.36 -37.14
C ALA A 332 8.91 4.53 -36.16
N THR A 333 7.83 4.93 -35.48
CA THR A 333 7.79 6.12 -34.62
C THR A 333 7.84 5.81 -33.13
N ASP A 334 7.37 4.63 -32.72
CA ASP A 334 7.43 4.19 -31.32
C ASP A 334 8.89 3.99 -30.86
N TYR A 335 9.20 4.45 -29.64
CA TYR A 335 10.54 4.36 -29.07
C TYR A 335 10.96 2.89 -28.85
N TYR A 336 10.03 2.06 -28.38
CA TYR A 336 10.24 0.64 -28.13
C TYR A 336 9.87 -0.25 -29.32
N LYS A 337 9.62 0.33 -30.50
CA LYS A 337 9.28 -0.42 -31.73
C LYS A 337 8.04 -1.32 -31.54
N CYS A 338 7.09 -0.86 -30.74
CA CYS A 338 5.87 -1.57 -30.36
C CYS A 338 6.13 -2.91 -29.64
N VAL A 339 7.33 -3.11 -29.07
CA VAL A 339 7.63 -4.31 -28.29
C VAL A 339 6.77 -4.31 -27.03
N GLN A 340 6.01 -5.39 -26.86
CA GLN A 340 5.10 -5.57 -25.74
C GLN A 340 5.86 -5.70 -24.42
N ASN A 341 5.34 -5.07 -23.36
CA ASN A 341 5.88 -5.12 -22.00
C ASN A 341 7.39 -4.81 -21.95
N LYS A 342 7.87 -3.90 -22.82
CA LYS A 342 9.29 -3.55 -22.87
C LYS A 342 9.68 -2.77 -21.62
N MET A 343 10.52 -3.38 -20.77
CA MET A 343 11.03 -2.74 -19.56
C MET A 343 11.98 -1.57 -19.92
N PRO A 344 11.76 -0.36 -19.37
CA PRO A 344 12.65 0.76 -19.58
C PRO A 344 13.98 0.57 -18.84
N VAL A 345 15.04 1.15 -19.39
CA VAL A 345 16.40 1.12 -18.82
C VAL A 345 16.72 2.47 -18.15
N LEU A 346 16.97 2.42 -16.84
CA LEU A 346 17.33 3.59 -16.04
C LEU A 346 18.58 4.30 -16.57
N GLY A 347 18.47 5.62 -16.76
CA GLY A 347 19.57 6.47 -17.23
C GLY A 347 19.80 6.42 -18.75
N THR A 348 19.09 5.53 -19.46
CA THR A 348 19.15 5.42 -20.92
C THR A 348 17.85 5.87 -21.55
N ASP A 349 16.73 5.28 -21.13
CA ASP A 349 15.43 5.54 -21.75
C ASP A 349 14.80 6.82 -21.20
N PRO A 350 14.08 7.58 -22.05
CA PRO A 350 13.41 8.78 -21.60
C PRO A 350 12.14 8.42 -20.81
N TYR A 351 11.88 9.14 -19.72
CA TYR A 351 10.71 8.86 -18.87
C TYR A 351 9.36 9.00 -19.59
N ASN A 352 9.29 9.76 -20.68
CA ASN A 352 8.08 9.94 -21.48
C ASN A 352 7.91 8.93 -22.62
N ALA A 353 8.79 7.91 -22.76
CA ALA A 353 8.57 6.83 -23.72
C ALA A 353 7.43 5.90 -23.25
N PRO A 354 6.30 5.81 -23.98
CA PRO A 354 5.18 4.96 -23.58
C PRO A 354 5.48 3.48 -23.79
N VAL A 355 4.96 2.61 -22.92
CA VAL A 355 5.15 1.15 -23.00
C VAL A 355 3.90 0.51 -23.59
N GLN A 356 4.04 -0.43 -24.54
CA GLN A 356 2.93 -1.24 -25.05
C GLN A 356 2.59 -2.38 -24.07
N VAL A 357 1.74 -2.11 -23.09
CA VAL A 357 1.37 -3.11 -22.08
C VAL A 357 0.37 -4.12 -22.65
N VAL A 358 0.62 -5.40 -22.42
CA VAL A 358 -0.27 -6.51 -22.75
C VAL A 358 -0.32 -7.47 -21.58
N ARG A 359 -1.52 -7.89 -21.20
CA ARG A 359 -1.71 -8.96 -20.20
C ARG A 359 -1.37 -10.31 -20.81
N THR A 360 -0.41 -11.00 -20.22
CA THR A 360 0.06 -12.30 -20.72
C THR A 360 -0.81 -13.46 -20.24
N THR A 361 -1.33 -13.36 -19.01
CA THR A 361 -2.19 -14.36 -18.38
C THR A 361 -3.63 -13.85 -18.31
N PRO A 362 -4.59 -14.47 -19.03
CA PRO A 362 -5.99 -14.05 -18.99
C PRO A 362 -6.62 -14.13 -17.59
N ILE A 363 -7.68 -13.35 -17.38
CA ILE A 363 -8.53 -13.46 -16.20
C ILE A 363 -9.13 -14.88 -16.14
N SER A 364 -9.01 -15.53 -14.98
CA SER A 364 -9.45 -16.91 -14.83
C SER A 364 -10.97 -17.05 -14.99
N ASN A 365 -11.39 -18.08 -15.73
CA ASN A 365 -12.79 -18.45 -15.93
C ASN A 365 -13.05 -19.95 -15.66
N THR A 366 -12.14 -20.60 -14.93
CA THR A 366 -12.26 -22.02 -14.59
C THR A 366 -13.21 -22.22 -13.41
N THR A 367 -13.81 -23.42 -13.26
CA THR A 367 -14.70 -23.71 -12.12
C THR A 367 -14.00 -23.53 -10.76
N ALA A 368 -12.72 -23.91 -10.67
CA ALA A 368 -11.94 -23.81 -9.45
C ALA A 368 -11.48 -22.37 -9.12
N ASN A 369 -11.43 -21.48 -10.12
CA ASN A 369 -11.04 -20.08 -9.96
C ASN A 369 -11.88 -19.21 -10.92
N ASN A 370 -13.17 -19.00 -10.63
CA ASN A 370 -14.06 -18.34 -11.60
C ASN A 370 -14.14 -16.82 -11.39
N ILE A 371 -13.02 -16.13 -11.62
CA ILE A 371 -12.91 -14.68 -11.40
C ILE A 371 -13.75 -13.90 -12.41
N ALA A 372 -13.78 -14.32 -13.68
CA ALA A 372 -14.57 -13.67 -14.71
C ALA A 372 -16.08 -13.61 -14.36
N ALA A 373 -16.64 -14.73 -13.89
CA ALA A 373 -18.03 -14.76 -13.43
C ALA A 373 -18.23 -13.93 -12.16
N LEU A 374 -17.28 -13.97 -11.21
CA LEU A 374 -17.36 -13.17 -9.99
C LEU A 374 -17.31 -11.66 -10.27
N ASN A 375 -16.45 -11.21 -11.18
CA ASN A 375 -16.40 -9.81 -11.64
C ASN A 375 -17.76 -9.41 -12.22
N THR A 376 -18.31 -10.23 -13.12
CA THR A 376 -19.63 -10.00 -13.73
C THR A 376 -20.74 -9.87 -12.69
N ASN A 377 -20.79 -10.79 -11.72
CA ASN A 377 -21.78 -10.78 -10.66
C ASN A 377 -21.63 -9.56 -9.74
N THR A 378 -20.40 -9.20 -9.39
CA THR A 378 -20.13 -8.05 -8.51
C THR A 378 -20.45 -6.74 -9.22
N TRP A 379 -20.14 -6.61 -10.51
CA TRP A 379 -20.58 -5.47 -11.32
C TRP A 379 -22.10 -5.37 -11.42
N ALA A 380 -22.82 -6.48 -11.54
CA ALA A 380 -24.28 -6.47 -11.53
C ALA A 380 -24.82 -5.94 -10.19
N THR A 381 -24.24 -6.37 -9.05
CA THR A 381 -24.57 -5.86 -7.72
C THR A 381 -24.29 -4.37 -7.58
N ILE A 382 -23.13 -3.90 -8.04
CA ILE A 382 -22.77 -2.47 -8.03
C ILE A 382 -23.74 -1.68 -8.91
N LYS A 383 -23.99 -2.14 -10.14
CA LYS A 383 -24.85 -1.47 -11.14
C LYS A 383 -26.29 -1.35 -10.66
N ALA A 384 -26.79 -2.35 -9.94
CA ALA A 384 -28.14 -2.34 -9.39
C ALA A 384 -28.34 -1.22 -8.35
N ALA A 385 -27.30 -0.85 -7.61
CA ALA A 385 -27.36 0.24 -6.63
C ALA A 385 -26.94 1.59 -7.21
N ASN A 386 -25.88 1.61 -8.01
CA ASN A 386 -25.38 2.81 -8.68
C ASN A 386 -24.94 2.46 -10.13
N PRO A 387 -25.78 2.72 -11.14
CA PRO A 387 -25.45 2.41 -12.53
C PRO A 387 -24.33 3.27 -13.12
N ASN A 388 -23.98 4.38 -12.46
CA ASN A 388 -22.90 5.29 -12.86
C ASN A 388 -21.65 5.14 -11.96
N SER A 389 -21.54 4.04 -11.22
CA SER A 389 -20.39 3.82 -10.34
C SER A 389 -19.10 3.67 -11.15
N VAL A 390 -18.06 4.42 -10.79
CA VAL A 390 -16.72 4.28 -11.39
C VAL A 390 -16.15 2.87 -11.19
N PHE A 391 -16.59 2.16 -10.14
CA PHE A 391 -16.13 0.81 -9.83
C PHE A 391 -16.66 -0.28 -10.78
N LEU A 392 -17.54 0.08 -11.72
CA LEU A 392 -17.87 -0.77 -12.87
C LEU A 392 -16.70 -0.89 -13.86
N ASN A 393 -15.69 -0.01 -13.76
CA ASN A 393 -14.49 -0.04 -14.61
C ASN A 393 -13.28 -0.71 -13.94
N TYR A 394 -13.47 -1.40 -12.81
CA TYR A 394 -12.40 -2.10 -12.09
C TYR A 394 -12.72 -3.59 -11.97
N GLN A 395 -11.71 -4.44 -12.11
CA GLN A 395 -11.86 -5.88 -12.04
C GLN A 395 -10.88 -6.50 -11.05
N LEU A 396 -11.27 -7.59 -10.39
CA LEU A 396 -10.33 -8.48 -9.72
C LEU A 396 -9.51 -9.21 -10.79
N VAL A 397 -8.19 -9.19 -10.66
CA VAL A 397 -7.29 -9.93 -11.54
C VAL A 397 -7.13 -11.36 -11.03
N ASN A 398 -6.72 -11.51 -9.77
CA ASN A 398 -6.63 -12.78 -9.04
C ASN A 398 -6.36 -12.52 -7.54
N VAL A 399 -6.39 -13.59 -6.76
CA VAL A 399 -5.97 -13.60 -5.35
C VAL A 399 -4.95 -14.70 -5.13
N LEU A 400 -3.77 -14.35 -4.61
CA LEU A 400 -2.82 -15.33 -4.09
C LEU A 400 -3.08 -15.53 -2.59
N TRP A 401 -3.10 -16.76 -2.11
CA TRP A 401 -3.30 -17.07 -0.68
C TRP A 401 -2.56 -18.35 -0.28
N PRO A 402 -2.16 -18.52 0.99
CA PRO A 402 -1.50 -19.73 1.45
C PRO A 402 -2.53 -20.85 1.72
N ASN A 403 -2.36 -22.00 1.06
CA ASN A 403 -3.18 -23.18 1.36
C ASN A 403 -2.68 -23.98 2.57
N SER A 404 -1.51 -23.63 3.09
CA SER A 404 -0.94 -24.21 4.30
C SER A 404 -0.25 -23.13 5.11
N ASN A 405 -0.96 -22.57 6.08
CA ASN A 405 -0.39 -21.59 7.00
C ASN A 405 0.86 -22.13 7.72
N THR A 406 1.96 -21.41 7.61
CA THR A 406 3.20 -21.67 8.35
C THR A 406 3.41 -20.65 9.47
N PRO A 407 3.72 -21.08 10.71
CA PRO A 407 4.11 -20.17 11.78
C PRO A 407 5.47 -19.51 11.51
N ILE A 408 5.61 -18.24 11.90
CA ILE A 408 6.88 -17.52 11.89
C ILE A 408 7.41 -17.45 13.31
N TYR A 409 8.56 -18.08 13.55
CA TYR A 409 9.18 -18.13 14.88
C TYR A 409 10.22 -17.02 15.09
N PRO A 410 10.51 -16.64 16.35
CA PRO A 410 11.64 -15.76 16.65
C PRO A 410 12.94 -16.24 16.01
N GLY A 411 13.66 -15.33 15.36
CA GLY A 411 14.90 -15.63 14.65
C GLY A 411 14.73 -16.19 13.23
N ALA A 412 13.49 -16.27 12.70
CA ALA A 412 13.26 -16.70 11.33
C ALA A 412 14.06 -15.88 10.31
N THR A 413 14.60 -16.57 9.31
CA THR A 413 15.42 -15.97 8.26
C THR A 413 14.69 -15.96 6.92
N SER A 414 15.03 -14.98 6.09
CA SER A 414 14.61 -14.90 4.69
C SER A 414 15.39 -15.92 3.83
N PRO A 415 14.74 -16.60 2.85
CA PRO A 415 13.33 -16.49 2.52
C PRO A 415 12.42 -17.26 3.49
N LEU A 416 11.24 -16.71 3.79
CA LEU A 416 10.20 -17.43 4.53
C LEU A 416 9.44 -18.44 3.63
N PRO A 417 8.75 -19.45 4.20
CA PRO A 417 7.89 -20.36 3.43
C PRO A 417 6.66 -19.66 2.85
N ASP A 418 6.33 -19.91 1.59
CA ASP A 418 5.18 -19.30 0.91
C ASP A 418 3.81 -19.85 1.32
N GLY A 419 3.79 -20.90 2.16
CA GLY A 419 2.55 -21.53 2.63
C GLY A 419 1.79 -22.30 1.55
N ASN A 420 2.49 -22.86 0.55
CA ASN A 420 1.88 -23.55 -0.60
C ASN A 420 0.89 -22.63 -1.32
N ALA A 421 1.41 -21.51 -1.83
CA ALA A 421 0.63 -20.43 -2.40
C ALA A 421 -0.29 -20.91 -3.54
N GLN A 422 -1.56 -20.48 -3.50
CA GLN A 422 -2.58 -20.79 -4.50
C GLN A 422 -3.09 -19.51 -5.17
N PRO A 423 -3.29 -19.51 -6.50
CA PRO A 423 -2.93 -20.60 -7.42
C PRO A 423 -1.39 -20.73 -7.56
N PRO A 424 -0.86 -21.93 -7.83
CA PRO A 424 0.56 -22.10 -8.12
C PRO A 424 0.94 -21.33 -9.38
N VAL A 425 2.15 -20.75 -9.42
CA VAL A 425 2.65 -19.99 -10.59
C VAL A 425 2.51 -20.78 -11.90
N ALA A 426 2.80 -22.08 -11.86
CA ALA A 426 2.70 -22.96 -13.03
C ALA A 426 1.26 -23.13 -13.56
N GLN A 427 0.24 -22.93 -12.72
CA GLN A 427 -1.15 -22.98 -13.13
C GLN A 427 -1.63 -21.60 -13.59
N GLN A 428 -1.38 -20.58 -12.78
CA GLN A 428 -1.81 -19.22 -13.07
C GLN A 428 -0.96 -18.20 -12.30
N PRO A 429 -0.01 -17.52 -12.97
CA PRO A 429 0.66 -16.36 -12.39
C PRO A 429 -0.35 -15.30 -11.98
N VAL A 430 -0.08 -14.64 -10.85
CA VAL A 430 -0.89 -13.54 -10.33
C VAL A 430 -0.15 -12.25 -10.60
N ALA A 431 -0.52 -11.57 -11.69
CA ALA A 431 0.16 -10.36 -12.14
C ALA A 431 -0.82 -9.30 -12.64
N ASN A 432 -0.72 -8.12 -12.04
CA ASN A 432 -1.42 -6.92 -12.49
C ASN A 432 -0.72 -6.34 -13.72
N THR A 433 -1.48 -5.82 -14.68
CA THR A 433 -0.91 -5.19 -15.88
C THR A 433 -0.10 -3.92 -15.62
N VAL A 434 -0.23 -3.31 -14.45
CA VAL A 434 0.42 -2.04 -14.08
C VAL A 434 1.41 -2.20 -12.93
N LEU A 435 1.13 -3.08 -11.97
CA LEU A 435 1.99 -3.27 -10.79
C LEU A 435 3.09 -4.33 -11.02
N GLU A 436 2.88 -5.24 -11.98
CA GLU A 436 3.78 -6.34 -12.36
C GLU A 436 3.97 -6.42 -13.89
N THR A 437 3.90 -5.30 -14.62
CA THR A 437 4.03 -5.22 -16.09
C THR A 437 5.16 -6.07 -16.64
N TYR A 438 6.32 -6.02 -15.98
CA TYR A 438 7.58 -6.63 -16.45
C TYR A 438 7.87 -8.00 -15.83
N HIS A 439 7.01 -8.48 -14.92
CA HIS A 439 7.17 -9.73 -14.18
C HIS A 439 5.84 -10.50 -14.09
N GLN A 440 5.18 -10.70 -15.24
CA GLN A 440 3.88 -11.36 -15.30
C GLN A 440 3.94 -12.90 -15.22
N ASP A 441 5.13 -13.48 -15.11
CA ASP A 441 5.42 -14.92 -15.04
C ASP A 441 5.72 -15.43 -13.62
N ILE A 442 5.74 -14.52 -12.63
CA ILE A 442 5.92 -14.85 -11.21
C ILE A 442 4.67 -14.52 -10.40
N ASN A 443 4.69 -14.78 -9.09
CA ASN A 443 3.65 -14.33 -8.16
C ASN A 443 4.24 -13.45 -7.05
N CYS A 444 3.39 -12.80 -6.26
CA CYS A 444 3.80 -11.87 -5.20
C CYS A 444 4.79 -12.53 -4.21
N LEU A 445 4.50 -13.76 -3.78
CA LEU A 445 5.33 -14.50 -2.81
C LEU A 445 6.69 -14.94 -3.38
N SER A 446 6.87 -14.94 -4.70
CA SER A 446 8.18 -15.17 -5.34
C SER A 446 9.22 -14.14 -4.92
N CYS A 447 8.79 -12.93 -4.56
CA CYS A 447 9.67 -11.88 -4.02
C CYS A 447 9.44 -11.63 -2.53
N HIS A 448 8.18 -11.60 -2.08
CA HIS A 448 7.84 -11.18 -0.72
C HIS A 448 8.31 -12.13 0.37
N THR A 449 8.53 -13.41 0.06
CA THR A 449 9.24 -14.35 0.96
C THR A 449 10.63 -13.86 1.33
N GLY A 450 11.25 -13.07 0.45
CA GLY A 450 12.57 -12.46 0.61
C GLY A 450 12.62 -11.25 1.54
N ALA A 451 11.50 -10.76 2.06
CA ALA A 451 11.45 -9.54 2.87
C ALA A 451 12.29 -9.65 4.16
N THR A 452 13.06 -8.59 4.47
CA THR A 452 13.97 -8.56 5.61
C THR A 452 13.81 -7.29 6.44
N VAL A 453 14.19 -7.40 7.72
CA VAL A 453 14.33 -6.25 8.62
C VAL A 453 15.41 -5.29 8.12
N ALA A 454 15.26 -4.00 8.44
CA ALA A 454 16.27 -2.98 8.19
C ALA A 454 17.54 -3.22 9.03
N GLY A 455 18.72 -3.15 8.41
CA GLY A 455 20.02 -3.25 9.10
C GLY A 455 21.09 -4.02 8.32
N GLN A 456 22.30 -4.14 8.89
CA GLN A 456 23.48 -4.71 8.21
C GLN A 456 23.53 -6.25 8.15
N LYS A 457 22.64 -6.96 8.88
CA LYS A 457 22.49 -8.42 8.78
C LYS A 457 21.14 -8.73 8.12
N GLN A 458 21.08 -8.57 6.79
CA GLN A 458 19.88 -8.77 5.95
C GLN A 458 19.49 -10.26 5.81
N THR A 459 19.45 -11.00 6.92
CA THR A 459 19.02 -12.40 6.93
C THR A 459 17.73 -12.60 7.71
N LEU A 460 17.41 -11.75 8.69
CA LEU A 460 16.19 -11.90 9.50
C LEU A 460 14.97 -11.43 8.71
N ALA A 461 13.94 -12.26 8.67
CA ALA A 461 12.71 -11.99 7.93
C ALA A 461 11.88 -10.88 8.59
N SER A 462 11.15 -10.13 7.78
CA SER A 462 10.20 -9.10 8.22
C SER A 462 8.77 -9.50 7.85
N ASP A 463 8.38 -10.70 8.26
CA ASP A 463 7.16 -11.35 7.78
C ASP A 463 7.24 -11.41 6.24
N TYR A 464 6.26 -10.91 5.51
CA TYR A 464 6.31 -10.76 4.04
C TYR A 464 6.35 -9.30 3.60
N SER A 465 6.66 -8.37 4.51
CA SER A 465 6.56 -6.92 4.30
C SER A 465 7.92 -6.28 4.00
N PHE A 466 8.02 -5.62 2.85
CA PHE A 466 9.18 -4.78 2.51
C PHE A 466 9.14 -3.40 3.18
N LEU A 467 8.03 -2.99 3.80
CA LEU A 467 7.89 -1.67 4.42
C LEU A 467 8.89 -1.47 5.57
N PHE A 468 9.23 -2.54 6.30
CA PHE A 468 10.23 -2.49 7.37
C PHE A 468 11.61 -2.02 6.90
N GLY A 469 11.95 -2.23 5.62
CA GLY A 469 13.20 -1.75 5.00
C GLY A 469 13.27 -0.23 4.87
N GLU A 470 12.18 0.51 5.07
CA GLU A 470 12.13 1.97 5.05
C GLU A 470 12.57 2.62 6.37
N ALA A 471 12.68 1.83 7.44
CA ALA A 471 13.11 2.32 8.74
C ALA A 471 14.51 2.93 8.69
N SER A 472 14.71 3.98 9.50
CA SER A 472 16.01 4.66 9.63
C SER A 472 16.38 4.80 11.10
N ASN A 473 17.66 5.00 11.39
CA ASN A 473 18.14 5.25 12.76
C ASN A 473 18.19 6.75 13.07
N PRO A 474 18.01 7.16 14.33
CA PRO A 474 18.37 8.49 14.79
C PRO A 474 19.80 8.85 14.39
N THR A 475 19.98 10.02 13.79
CA THR A 475 21.31 10.55 13.51
C THR A 475 22.08 10.70 14.82
N THR A 476 23.19 9.97 14.96
CA THR A 476 24.15 10.24 16.03
C THR A 476 24.69 11.65 15.80
N GLN A 477 24.43 12.58 16.74
CA GLN A 477 25.15 13.84 16.74
C GLN A 477 26.63 13.51 17.00
N SER A 478 27.45 13.43 15.94
CA SER A 478 28.88 13.48 16.14
C SER A 478 29.18 14.85 16.74
N LYS A 479 29.57 14.87 18.02
CA LYS A 479 30.21 16.05 18.60
C LYS A 479 31.40 16.33 17.68
N LYS A 480 31.33 17.44 16.91
CA LYS A 480 32.49 17.93 16.14
C LYS A 480 33.65 18.04 17.13
N SER A 481 34.59 17.10 17.05
CA SER A 481 35.89 17.24 17.69
C SER A 481 36.50 18.51 17.10
N LYS A 482 36.63 19.56 17.90
CA LYS A 482 37.46 20.71 17.55
C LYS A 482 38.88 20.16 17.48
N SER A 483 39.40 19.94 16.28
CA SER A 483 40.83 19.65 16.11
C SER A 483 41.61 20.87 16.62
N LYS A 484 42.37 20.68 17.70
CA LYS A 484 43.44 21.60 18.05
C LYS A 484 44.47 21.53 16.92
N LEU A 485 44.56 22.57 16.09
CA LEU A 485 45.72 22.75 15.24
C LEU A 485 46.95 22.88 16.15
N MET A 486 47.78 21.84 16.20
CA MET A 486 49.16 21.97 16.67
C MET A 486 49.93 22.73 15.59
N ARG A 487 50.36 23.95 15.91
CA ARG A 487 51.41 24.65 15.16
C ARG A 487 52.71 23.87 15.37
N VAL A 488 53.17 23.18 14.34
CA VAL A 488 54.55 22.70 14.27
C VAL A 488 55.42 23.91 13.91
N LYS A 489 56.31 24.32 14.82
CA LYS A 489 57.47 25.15 14.48
C LYS A 489 58.51 24.23 13.84
N LEU A 490 58.90 24.52 12.61
CA LEU A 490 60.07 23.91 11.97
C LEU A 490 61.34 24.66 12.42
N PRO A 491 62.49 23.98 12.53
CA PRO A 491 63.77 24.59 12.88
C PRO A 491 64.29 25.57 11.84
#